data_AF-A0AAF0PUR1-F1
#
_entry.id   AF-A0AAF0PUR1-F1
#
_cell.length_a   1.000
_cell.length_b   1.000
_cell.length_c   1.000
_cell.angle_alpha   90.00
_cell.angle_beta   90.00
_cell.angle_gamma   90.00
#
_symmetry.space_group_name_H-M   'P 1'
#
loop_
_entity.id
_entity.type
_entity.pdbx_description
1 polymer ?
#
loop_
_entity_poly.entity_id
_entity_poly.type
_entity_poly.pdbx_seq_one_letter_code
_entity_poly.pdbx_strand_id
1 'polypeptide(L)'
;MVICGHYDLLTFCRRPGDANCWIAIDGPLRQYTQIVFHRQKKLFFALTHLRELEAWDLRNDPIKRFLIQSENLGLGNDWPISLVDEDDLECKSFYCWHTDYLVYDDQTHELFIVTRYTIASIDQEDETLIPPEDNLDDQYPYQTLAFDVFKLDFINDDHVELQYLHDTLADRAFFIGSNTGFALSTTQFPELKPNSIYFTDNQTWAYRSRKNLNYGGHDLGIYDYKVRRISSCYYPVDLDKLQRILPAPIWHT
;
A
#
# COMPACT_ATOMS: atom_id res chain seq x y z
N MET A 1 -11.42 -13.87 12.16
CA MET A 1 -10.32 -12.86 12.16
C MET A 1 -9.18 -13.46 11.36
N VAL A 2 -8.56 -12.67 10.48
CA VAL A 2 -7.41 -13.07 9.67
C VAL A 2 -6.31 -12.06 9.90
N ILE A 3 -5.07 -12.51 10.03
CA ILE A 3 -3.90 -11.65 10.20
C ILE A 3 -2.79 -12.07 9.24
N CYS A 4 -2.03 -11.08 8.76
CA CYS A 4 -0.75 -11.30 8.09
C CYS A 4 0.38 -10.97 9.07
N GLY A 5 1.30 -11.91 9.27
CA GLY A 5 2.39 -11.81 10.24
C GLY A 5 3.73 -11.35 9.66
N HIS A 6 4.77 -11.28 10.51
CA HIS A 6 6.14 -10.81 10.22
C HIS A 6 6.91 -11.58 9.11
N TYR A 7 6.32 -12.61 8.53
CA TYR A 7 6.91 -13.40 7.43
C TYR A 7 5.97 -13.48 6.22
N ASP A 8 5.02 -12.54 6.14
CA ASP A 8 4.00 -12.51 5.09
C ASP A 8 3.14 -13.80 5.08
N LEU A 9 3.06 -14.44 6.25
CA LEU A 9 2.27 -15.64 6.48
C LEU A 9 0.88 -15.25 6.97
N LEU A 10 -0.14 -15.83 6.35
CA LEU A 10 -1.53 -15.63 6.74
C LEU A 10 -1.94 -16.67 7.78
N THR A 11 -2.64 -16.22 8.81
CA THR A 11 -3.32 -17.11 9.76
C THR A 11 -4.74 -16.62 10.01
N PHE A 12 -5.66 -17.54 10.28
CA PHE A 12 -7.03 -17.19 10.63
C PHE A 12 -7.55 -17.96 11.82
N CYS A 13 -8.39 -17.29 12.60
CA CYS A 13 -9.16 -17.90 13.65
C CYS A 13 -10.54 -18.30 13.11
N ARG A 14 -10.82 -19.61 13.13
CA ARG A 14 -12.10 -20.21 12.77
C ARG A 14 -12.95 -20.37 14.02
N ARG A 15 -14.25 -20.02 13.97
CA ARG A 15 -15.24 -20.49 14.96
C ARG A 15 -16.10 -21.56 14.29
N PRO A 16 -16.30 -22.75 14.92
CA PRO A 16 -16.98 -22.83 16.23
C PRO A 16 -16.40 -23.86 17.24
N GLY A 17 -16.42 -23.50 18.53
CA GLY A 17 -16.12 -24.40 19.67
C GLY A 17 -14.93 -23.97 20.52
N ASP A 18 -13.87 -23.46 19.90
CA ASP A 18 -12.69 -22.93 20.58
C ASP A 18 -12.29 -21.60 19.95
N ALA A 19 -12.53 -20.50 20.68
CA ALA A 19 -12.26 -19.15 20.20
C ALA A 19 -10.76 -18.82 20.11
N ASN A 20 -9.87 -19.74 20.54
CA ASN A 20 -8.44 -19.51 20.62
C ASN A 20 -7.61 -20.30 19.59
N CYS A 21 -8.25 -21.07 18.69
CA CYS A 21 -7.52 -21.85 17.69
C CYS A 21 -7.22 -20.99 16.45
N TRP A 22 -5.93 -20.72 16.22
CA TRP A 22 -5.40 -20.11 15.00
C TRP A 22 -4.92 -21.19 14.05
N ILE A 23 -5.38 -21.14 12.81
CA ILE A 23 -5.01 -22.06 11.74
C ILE A 23 -4.10 -21.30 10.79
N ALA A 24 -2.91 -21.84 10.57
CA ALA A 24 -2.01 -21.36 9.54
C ALA A 24 -2.63 -21.62 8.16
N ILE A 25 -2.60 -20.61 7.32
CA ILE A 25 -3.12 -20.69 5.98
C ILE A 25 -1.93 -20.77 5.02
N ASP A 26 -1.57 -21.98 4.61
CA ASP A 26 -0.53 -22.16 3.59
C ASP A 26 -1.12 -21.95 2.20
N GLY A 27 -0.83 -20.80 1.59
CA GLY A 27 -1.06 -20.47 0.19
C GLY A 27 -0.08 -21.16 -0.77
N PRO A 28 -0.50 -21.49 -2.01
CA PRO A 28 0.43 -22.00 -3.02
C PRO A 28 1.47 -20.94 -3.43
N LEU A 29 1.09 -19.65 -3.43
CA LEU A 29 1.96 -18.54 -3.84
C LEU A 29 3.00 -18.17 -2.78
N ARG A 30 2.65 -18.31 -1.49
CA ARG A 30 3.46 -17.97 -0.30
C ARG A 30 3.81 -16.46 -0.25
N GLN A 31 3.87 -15.89 0.96
CA GLN A 31 4.22 -14.47 1.22
C GLN A 31 3.23 -13.42 0.68
N TYR A 32 2.16 -13.17 1.45
CA TYR A 32 1.18 -12.14 1.17
C TYR A 32 1.52 -10.83 1.88
N THR A 33 1.57 -9.73 1.14
CA THR A 33 1.86 -8.40 1.67
C THR A 33 0.62 -7.70 2.17
N GLN A 34 -0.52 -7.95 1.54
CA GLN A 34 -1.78 -7.28 1.82
C GLN A 34 -2.91 -8.27 1.88
N ILE A 35 -3.88 -7.98 2.74
CA ILE A 35 -5.14 -8.72 2.81
C ILE A 35 -6.27 -7.78 3.19
N VAL A 36 -7.41 -7.93 2.52
CA VAL A 36 -8.62 -7.17 2.82
C VAL A 36 -9.87 -8.02 2.67
N PHE A 37 -10.88 -7.75 3.49
CA PHE A 37 -12.17 -8.43 3.42
C PHE A 37 -13.15 -7.66 2.54
N HIS A 38 -13.59 -8.26 1.44
CA HIS A 38 -14.58 -7.67 0.55
C HIS A 38 -15.98 -8.04 1.02
N ARG A 39 -16.73 -7.09 1.58
CA ARG A 39 -18.00 -7.34 2.26
C ARG A 39 -19.09 -7.90 1.33
N GLN A 40 -19.22 -7.35 0.12
CA GLN A 40 -20.23 -7.78 -0.85
C GLN A 40 -19.99 -9.22 -1.35
N LYS A 41 -18.76 -9.54 -1.79
CA LYS A 41 -18.37 -10.88 -2.24
C LYS A 41 -18.24 -11.88 -1.08
N LYS A 42 -18.05 -11.39 0.15
CA LYS A 42 -17.79 -12.17 1.36
C LYS A 42 -16.54 -13.05 1.22
N LEU A 43 -15.51 -12.50 0.60
CA LEU A 43 -14.21 -13.14 0.35
C LEU A 43 -13.10 -12.27 0.94
N PHE A 44 -12.00 -12.90 1.32
CA PHE A 44 -10.74 -12.18 1.55
C PHE A 44 -9.95 -12.13 0.25
N PHE A 45 -9.43 -10.96 -0.09
CA PHE A 45 -8.49 -10.78 -1.18
C PHE A 45 -7.09 -10.59 -0.60
N ALA A 46 -6.12 -11.35 -1.10
CA ALA A 46 -4.74 -11.31 -0.61
C ALA A 46 -3.79 -11.09 -1.79
N LEU A 47 -2.88 -10.12 -1.65
CA LEU A 47 -1.89 -9.74 -2.65
C LEU A 47 -0.51 -10.21 -2.22
N THR A 48 0.29 -10.71 -3.16
CA THR A 48 1.70 -11.08 -2.93
C THR A 48 2.65 -9.96 -3.33
N HIS A 49 3.93 -10.06 -2.96
CA HIS A 49 4.99 -9.15 -3.45
C HIS A 49 5.14 -9.18 -4.98
N LEU A 50 4.72 -10.27 -5.63
CA LEU A 50 4.77 -10.43 -7.09
C LEU A 50 3.49 -9.92 -7.77
N ARG A 51 2.62 -9.20 -7.05
CA ARG A 51 1.33 -8.68 -7.55
C ARG A 51 0.39 -9.77 -8.06
N GLU A 52 0.48 -10.95 -7.46
CA GLU A 52 -0.50 -12.02 -7.67
C GLU A 52 -1.62 -11.84 -6.64
N LEU A 53 -2.87 -11.96 -7.09
CA LEU A 53 -4.05 -11.74 -6.26
C LEU A 53 -4.83 -13.04 -6.10
N GLU A 54 -5.10 -13.43 -4.86
CA GLU A 54 -5.96 -14.57 -4.57
C GLU A 54 -7.23 -14.13 -3.85
N ALA A 55 -8.33 -14.82 -4.14
CA ALA A 55 -9.57 -14.72 -3.40
C ALA A 55 -9.81 -15.97 -2.55
N TRP A 56 -10.26 -15.75 -1.31
CA TRP A 56 -10.34 -16.76 -0.27
C TRP A 56 -11.73 -16.80 0.36
N ASP A 57 -12.38 -17.96 0.30
CA ASP A 57 -13.62 -18.22 1.03
C ASP A 57 -13.33 -19.08 2.26
N LEU A 58 -13.09 -18.39 3.38
CA LEU A 58 -12.79 -19.01 4.68
C LEU A 58 -14.01 -19.65 5.36
N ARG A 59 -15.20 -19.57 4.76
CA ARG A 59 -16.43 -20.20 5.29
C ARG A 59 -16.53 -21.67 4.88
N ASN A 60 -15.81 -22.08 3.84
CA ASN A 60 -15.80 -23.47 3.37
C ASN A 60 -14.83 -24.34 4.18
N ASP A 61 -15.13 -25.63 4.23
CA ASP A 61 -14.24 -26.66 4.76
C ASP A 61 -14.15 -27.82 3.76
N PRO A 62 -13.01 -28.01 3.08
CA PRO A 62 -11.78 -27.23 3.18
C PRO A 62 -11.95 -25.78 2.67
N ILE A 63 -11.06 -24.88 3.11
CA ILE A 63 -11.01 -23.49 2.64
C ILE A 63 -10.87 -23.49 1.12
N LYS A 64 -11.77 -22.76 0.45
CA LYS A 64 -11.67 -22.55 -0.99
C LYS A 64 -10.84 -21.31 -1.25
N ARG A 65 -9.93 -21.41 -2.22
CA ARG A 65 -9.11 -20.30 -2.70
C ARG A 65 -8.95 -20.43 -4.21
N PHE A 66 -8.81 -19.30 -4.89
CA PHE A 66 -8.53 -19.29 -6.31
C PHE A 66 -7.76 -18.03 -6.69
N LEU A 67 -6.92 -18.16 -7.71
CA LEU A 67 -6.15 -17.06 -8.28
C LEU A 67 -7.10 -16.15 -9.07
N ILE A 68 -6.94 -14.85 -8.91
CA ILE A 68 -7.58 -13.85 -9.75
C ILE A 68 -6.71 -13.61 -10.99
N GLN A 69 -7.29 -13.85 -12.15
CA GLN A 69 -6.65 -13.71 -13.45
C GLN A 69 -6.81 -12.29 -13.97
N SER A 70 -5.72 -11.75 -14.53
CA SER A 70 -5.70 -10.51 -15.29
C SER A 70 -4.52 -10.57 -16.25
N GLU A 71 -4.58 -9.85 -17.36
CA GLU A 71 -3.46 -9.76 -18.30
C GLU A 71 -2.22 -9.13 -17.64
N ASN A 72 -2.41 -8.25 -16.65
CA ASN A 72 -1.33 -7.48 -16.03
C ASN A 72 -0.92 -7.96 -14.62
N LEU A 73 -1.72 -8.79 -13.94
CA LEU A 73 -1.37 -9.31 -12.60
C LEU A 73 -0.26 -10.36 -12.69
N GLY A 74 0.67 -10.36 -11.74
CA GLY A 74 1.80 -11.31 -11.73
C GLY A 74 2.91 -11.00 -12.74
N LEU A 75 2.80 -9.93 -13.53
CA LEU A 75 3.82 -9.51 -14.48
C LEU A 75 4.87 -8.63 -13.78
N GLY A 76 5.81 -9.26 -13.07
CA GLY A 76 6.80 -8.56 -12.23
C GLY A 76 7.46 -7.34 -12.88
N ASN A 77 7.94 -7.47 -14.13
CA ASN A 77 8.63 -6.38 -14.85
C ASN A 77 7.74 -5.61 -15.84
N ASP A 78 6.58 -6.15 -16.21
CA ASP A 78 5.69 -5.53 -17.23
C ASP A 78 4.46 -4.87 -16.58
N TRP A 79 4.50 -4.62 -15.26
CA TRP A 79 3.41 -3.94 -14.58
C TRP A 79 3.26 -2.51 -15.13
N PRO A 80 2.02 -2.05 -15.37
CA PRO A 80 1.78 -0.70 -15.84
C PRO A 80 2.32 0.33 -14.85
N ILE A 81 3.19 1.23 -15.33
CA ILE A 81 3.70 2.38 -14.58
C ILE A 81 3.14 3.63 -15.25
N SER A 82 2.59 4.55 -14.48
CA SER A 82 2.24 5.86 -15.03
C SER A 82 3.50 6.68 -15.27
N LEU A 83 3.53 7.44 -16.36
CA LEU A 83 4.61 8.37 -16.67
C LEU A 83 4.02 9.73 -17.04
N VAL A 84 4.60 10.79 -16.50
CA VAL A 84 4.37 12.17 -16.97
C VAL A 84 5.25 12.47 -18.17
N ASP A 85 6.53 12.14 -18.02
CA ASP A 85 7.62 12.32 -18.96
C ASP A 85 8.68 11.23 -18.72
N GLU A 86 9.78 11.28 -19.48
CA GLU A 86 10.88 10.31 -19.37
C GLU A 86 11.60 10.43 -18.01
N ASP A 87 11.70 11.63 -17.45
CA ASP A 87 12.35 11.90 -16.17
C ASP A 87 11.56 11.26 -15.01
N ASP A 88 10.23 11.35 -15.00
CA ASP A 88 9.34 10.68 -14.03
C ASP A 88 9.48 9.16 -14.08
N LEU A 89 9.58 8.58 -15.28
CA LEU A 89 9.79 7.14 -15.45
C LEU A 89 11.17 6.71 -14.95
N GLU A 90 12.22 7.47 -15.26
CA GLU A 90 13.58 7.23 -14.77
C GLU A 90 13.60 7.29 -13.23
N CYS A 91 13.01 8.33 -12.64
CA CYS A 91 12.89 8.50 -11.20
C CYS A 91 12.22 7.29 -10.53
N LYS A 92 11.06 6.87 -11.05
CA LYS A 92 10.32 5.71 -10.52
C LYS A 92 11.08 4.39 -10.68
N SER A 93 11.87 4.25 -11.74
CA SER A 93 12.54 2.99 -12.07
C SER A 93 13.87 2.81 -11.34
N PHE A 94 14.66 3.87 -11.17
CA PHE A 94 16.03 3.77 -10.66
C PHE A 94 16.21 4.29 -9.23
N TYR A 95 15.39 5.23 -8.80
CA TYR A 95 15.55 5.90 -7.50
C TYR A 95 14.49 5.49 -6.47
N CYS A 96 13.41 4.86 -6.91
CA CYS A 96 12.29 4.51 -6.02
C CYS A 96 12.24 3.02 -5.67
N TRP A 97 11.82 2.74 -4.43
CA TRP A 97 11.18 1.49 -4.09
C TRP A 97 9.67 1.59 -4.38
N HIS A 98 9.07 0.47 -4.78
CA HIS A 98 7.62 0.36 -4.93
C HIS A 98 7.01 -0.46 -3.79
N THR A 99 5.83 -0.06 -3.32
CA THR A 99 5.01 -0.84 -2.39
C THR A 99 3.58 -0.84 -2.85
N ASP A 100 2.95 -2.01 -2.92
CA ASP A 100 1.56 -2.14 -3.32
C ASP A 100 0.62 -2.34 -2.13
N TYR A 101 -0.51 -1.63 -2.17
CA TYR A 101 -1.56 -1.69 -1.17
C TYR A 101 -2.86 -2.18 -1.79
N LEU A 102 -3.56 -3.07 -1.08
CA LEU A 102 -4.98 -3.32 -1.38
C LEU A 102 -5.82 -2.31 -0.61
N VAL A 103 -6.57 -1.50 -1.34
CA VAL A 103 -7.48 -0.49 -0.79
C VAL A 103 -8.92 -0.90 -1.09
N TYR A 104 -9.73 -1.06 -0.04
CA TYR A 104 -11.15 -1.37 -0.16
C TYR A 104 -12.03 -0.18 0.19
N ASP A 105 -13.01 0.10 -0.67
CA ASP A 105 -14.06 1.08 -0.42
C ASP A 105 -15.30 0.35 0.11
N ASP A 106 -15.62 0.52 1.40
CA ASP A 106 -16.76 -0.18 2.01
C ASP A 106 -18.10 0.32 1.47
N GLN A 107 -18.18 1.56 1.01
CA GLN A 107 -19.41 2.18 0.52
C GLN A 107 -19.74 1.73 -0.91
N THR A 108 -18.75 1.74 -1.80
CA THR A 108 -18.97 1.34 -3.21
C THR A 108 -18.69 -0.13 -3.47
N HIS A 109 -18.07 -0.81 -2.49
CA HIS A 109 -17.59 -2.18 -2.59
C HIS A 109 -16.53 -2.39 -3.68
N GLU A 110 -15.84 -1.33 -4.10
CA GLU A 110 -14.76 -1.43 -5.07
C GLU A 110 -13.44 -1.74 -4.40
N LEU A 111 -12.55 -2.36 -5.17
CA LEU A 111 -11.23 -2.78 -4.73
C LEU A 111 -10.18 -2.16 -5.65
N PHE A 112 -9.10 -1.68 -5.06
CA PHE A 112 -8.01 -0.99 -5.76
C PHE A 112 -6.67 -1.58 -5.35
N ILE A 113 -5.72 -1.59 -6.30
CA ILE A 113 -4.29 -1.70 -6.03
C ILE A 113 -3.70 -0.30 -6.12
N VAL A 114 -3.01 0.13 -5.06
CA VAL A 114 -2.29 1.40 -5.03
C VAL A 114 -0.81 1.11 -4.95
N THR A 115 -0.05 1.53 -5.96
CA THR A 115 1.41 1.45 -5.95
C THR A 115 1.97 2.78 -5.44
N ARG A 116 2.72 2.75 -4.34
CA ARG A 116 3.49 3.88 -3.81
C ARG A 116 4.91 3.82 -4.33
N TYR A 117 5.40 4.93 -4.86
CA TYR A 117 6.81 5.12 -5.21
C TYR A 117 7.47 5.95 -4.13
N THR A 118 8.45 5.37 -3.44
CA THR A 118 9.22 6.03 -2.38
C THR A 118 10.66 6.16 -2.87
N ILE A 119 11.13 7.39 -3.05
CA ILE A 119 12.55 7.70 -3.27
C ILE A 119 13.33 7.08 -2.13
N ALA A 120 14.30 6.24 -2.46
CA ALA A 120 15.11 5.54 -1.48
C ALA A 120 15.94 6.51 -0.63
N SER A 121 16.48 7.56 -1.27
CA SER A 121 17.46 8.46 -0.67
C SER A 121 17.44 9.82 -1.37
N ILE A 122 17.34 10.91 -0.62
CA ILE A 122 17.45 12.28 -1.14
C ILE A 122 18.42 13.11 -0.30
N ASP A 123 19.33 13.84 -0.96
CA ASP A 123 20.12 14.87 -0.31
C ASP A 123 19.24 16.09 -0.02
N GLN A 124 19.10 16.46 1.25
CA GLN A 124 18.24 17.58 1.63
C GLN A 124 18.87 18.95 1.33
N GLU A 125 20.18 19.03 1.09
CA GLU A 125 20.85 20.32 0.83
C GLU A 125 20.59 20.84 -0.59
N ASP A 126 20.60 19.95 -1.58
CA ASP A 126 20.45 20.30 -3.00
C ASP A 126 19.36 19.50 -3.73
N GLU A 127 18.57 18.70 -3.01
CA GLU A 127 17.48 17.86 -3.52
C GLU A 127 17.94 16.76 -4.51
N THR A 128 19.22 16.41 -4.51
CA THR A 128 19.76 15.35 -5.36
C THR A 128 19.22 13.98 -4.96
N LEU A 129 18.70 13.23 -5.94
CA LEU A 129 18.28 11.84 -5.74
C LEU A 129 19.51 10.93 -5.72
N ILE A 130 19.57 10.05 -4.72
CA ILE A 130 20.69 9.13 -4.54
C ILE A 130 20.18 7.71 -4.80
N PRO A 131 20.80 6.96 -5.73
CA PRO A 131 20.42 5.59 -6.00
C PRO A 131 20.47 4.73 -4.72
N PRO A 132 19.59 3.72 -4.58
CA PRO A 132 19.57 2.84 -3.41
C PRO A 132 20.91 2.17 -3.11
N GLU A 133 21.70 1.90 -4.15
CA GLU A 133 23.02 1.28 -4.08
C GLU A 133 24.12 2.19 -3.49
N ASP A 134 23.90 3.51 -3.50
CA ASP A 134 24.88 4.50 -3.06
C ASP A 134 24.64 4.99 -1.61
N ASN A 135 23.44 4.80 -1.04
CA ASN A 135 23.12 5.18 0.35
C ASN A 135 23.38 4.04 1.36
N LEU A 136 24.55 3.41 1.30
CA LEU A 136 24.88 2.20 2.07
C LEU A 136 24.86 2.40 3.60
N ASP A 137 25.12 3.61 4.07
CA ASP A 137 25.14 3.96 5.49
C ASP A 137 23.80 4.53 5.99
N ASP A 138 22.78 4.62 5.13
CA ASP A 138 21.48 5.24 5.39
C ASP A 138 21.67 6.67 5.95
N GLN A 139 22.53 7.45 5.29
CA GLN A 139 22.77 8.84 5.63
C GLN A 139 21.61 9.73 5.17
N TYR A 140 21.00 9.37 4.06
CA TYR A 140 19.98 10.17 3.38
C TYR A 140 18.57 9.65 3.64
N PRO A 141 17.61 10.51 4.00
CA PRO A 141 16.23 10.10 4.24
C PRO A 141 15.53 9.65 2.95
N TYR A 142 14.51 8.82 3.11
CA TYR A 142 13.58 8.42 2.05
C TYR A 142 12.36 9.34 2.06
N GLN A 143 11.71 9.48 0.90
CA GLN A 143 10.49 10.27 0.80
C GLN A 143 9.56 9.70 -0.28
N THR A 144 8.25 9.76 -0.05
CA THR A 144 7.28 9.43 -1.09
C THR A 144 7.36 10.43 -2.26
N LEU A 145 7.41 9.88 -3.47
CA LEU A 145 7.37 10.64 -4.72
C LEU A 145 5.94 10.71 -5.27
N ALA A 146 5.33 9.56 -5.51
CA ALA A 146 4.08 9.48 -6.26
C ALA A 146 3.29 8.20 -5.94
N PHE A 147 2.10 8.13 -6.50
CA PHE A 147 1.21 6.98 -6.42
C PHE A 147 0.57 6.70 -7.77
N ASP A 148 0.41 5.40 -8.09
CA ASP A 148 -0.43 4.91 -9.16
C ASP A 148 -1.61 4.14 -8.56
N VAL A 149 -2.82 4.38 -9.05
CA VAL A 149 -4.03 3.69 -8.59
C VAL A 149 -4.67 2.90 -9.71
N PHE A 150 -4.89 1.61 -9.47
CA PHE A 150 -5.56 0.69 -10.37
C PHE A 150 -6.83 0.19 -9.71
N LYS A 151 -7.96 0.38 -10.39
CA LYS A 151 -9.23 -0.22 -10.01
C LYS A 151 -9.29 -1.66 -10.55
N LEU A 152 -9.81 -2.57 -9.73
CA LEU A 152 -10.07 -3.95 -10.12
C LEU A 152 -11.51 -4.08 -10.59
N ASP A 153 -11.71 -4.09 -11.91
CA ASP A 153 -13.01 -4.29 -12.53
C ASP A 153 -13.26 -5.78 -12.74
N PHE A 154 -14.09 -6.37 -11.88
CA PHE A 154 -14.43 -7.79 -11.95
C PHE A 154 -15.31 -8.08 -13.17
N ILE A 155 -14.76 -8.83 -14.12
CA ILE A 155 -15.49 -9.35 -15.28
C ILE A 155 -16.36 -10.53 -14.84
N ASN A 156 -15.82 -11.38 -13.97
CA ASN A 156 -16.50 -12.51 -13.34
C ASN A 156 -15.87 -12.79 -11.95
N ASP A 157 -16.08 -13.98 -11.40
CA ASP A 157 -15.60 -14.31 -10.05
C ASP A 157 -14.08 -14.39 -9.93
N ASP A 158 -13.39 -14.87 -10.97
CA ASP A 158 -11.94 -15.14 -10.97
C ASP A 158 -11.16 -14.33 -12.01
N HIS A 159 -11.79 -13.40 -12.73
CA HIS A 159 -11.14 -12.53 -13.71
C HIS A 159 -11.40 -11.05 -13.42
N VAL A 160 -10.34 -10.24 -13.50
CA VAL A 160 -10.40 -8.79 -13.38
C VAL A 160 -9.66 -8.09 -14.52
N GLU A 161 -10.19 -6.96 -14.93
CA GLU A 161 -9.47 -5.96 -15.70
C GLU A 161 -8.89 -4.92 -14.74
N LEU A 162 -7.63 -4.53 -14.97
CA LEU A 162 -7.00 -3.45 -14.21
C LEU A 162 -7.18 -2.13 -14.94
N GLN A 163 -8.05 -1.28 -14.40
CA GLN A 163 -8.26 0.06 -14.92
C GLN A 163 -7.36 1.05 -14.18
N TYR A 164 -6.37 1.61 -14.88
CA TYR A 164 -5.56 2.70 -14.33
C TYR A 164 -6.40 3.98 -14.20
N LEU A 165 -6.36 4.59 -13.01
CA LEU A 165 -7.04 5.85 -12.74
C LEU A 165 -6.07 7.00 -12.96
N HIS A 166 -6.17 7.71 -14.08
CA HIS A 166 -5.14 8.69 -14.46
C HIS A 166 -5.01 9.87 -13.49
N ASP A 167 -6.12 10.57 -13.18
CA ASP A 167 -6.05 11.84 -12.43
C ASP A 167 -7.23 12.06 -11.45
N THR A 168 -8.03 11.02 -11.20
CA THR A 168 -9.20 11.15 -10.33
C THR A 168 -9.50 9.89 -9.53
N LEU A 169 -9.65 10.07 -8.22
CA LEU A 169 -10.28 9.18 -7.26
C LEU A 169 -11.71 9.64 -6.94
N ALA A 170 -12.22 10.62 -7.72
CA ALA A 170 -13.50 11.27 -7.50
C ALA A 170 -13.64 11.82 -6.07
N ASP A 171 -14.81 11.65 -5.46
CA ASP A 171 -15.10 12.11 -4.09
C ASP A 171 -14.58 11.14 -3.03
N ARG A 172 -13.32 10.70 -3.16
CA ARG A 172 -12.67 9.76 -2.23
C ARG A 172 -11.37 10.29 -1.68
N ALA A 173 -11.12 9.90 -0.44
CA ALA A 173 -9.85 9.99 0.25
C ALA A 173 -9.37 8.57 0.56
N PHE A 174 -8.21 8.20 0.07
CA PHE A 174 -7.60 6.89 0.32
C PHE A 174 -6.67 7.00 1.52
N PHE A 175 -6.59 5.94 2.32
CA PHE A 175 -5.74 5.86 3.50
C PHE A 175 -4.87 4.62 3.38
N ILE A 176 -3.55 4.83 3.38
CA ILE A 176 -2.54 3.77 3.23
C ILE A 176 -1.40 3.97 4.22
N GLY A 177 -0.73 2.89 4.62
CA GLY A 177 0.27 2.93 5.66
C GLY A 177 0.78 1.54 6.01
N SER A 178 1.18 1.33 7.27
CA SER A 178 1.57 -0.01 7.73
C SER A 178 0.37 -0.97 7.88
N ASN A 179 -0.87 -0.47 7.87
CA ASN A 179 -2.11 -1.24 7.97
C ASN A 179 -2.77 -1.45 6.60
N THR A 180 -3.79 -2.32 6.55
CA THR A 180 -4.62 -2.51 5.35
C THR A 180 -5.22 -1.18 4.90
N GLY A 181 -5.12 -0.90 3.59
CA GLY A 181 -5.63 0.32 3.00
C GLY A 181 -7.16 0.35 2.90
N PHE A 182 -7.73 1.54 2.98
CA PHE A 182 -9.18 1.77 2.86
C PHE A 182 -9.48 3.13 2.24
N ALA A 183 -10.68 3.28 1.68
CA ALA A 183 -11.16 4.54 1.12
C ALA A 183 -12.39 5.05 1.87
N LEU A 184 -12.50 6.38 1.99
CA LEU A 184 -13.67 7.07 2.54
C LEU A 184 -14.24 8.05 1.53
N SER A 185 -15.56 8.20 1.51
CA SER A 185 -16.21 9.22 0.68
C SER A 185 -16.10 10.60 1.33
N THR A 186 -15.58 11.56 0.59
CA THR A 186 -15.48 12.96 1.02
C THR A 186 -16.82 13.68 0.96
N THR A 187 -17.84 13.09 0.33
CA THR A 187 -19.22 13.59 0.45
C THR A 187 -19.83 13.31 1.82
N GLN A 188 -19.41 12.21 2.46
CA GLN A 188 -19.83 11.85 3.82
C GLN A 188 -18.93 12.49 4.88
N PHE A 189 -17.64 12.64 4.57
CA PHE A 189 -16.62 13.25 5.43
C PHE A 189 -16.03 14.50 4.75
N PRO A 190 -16.76 15.63 4.76
CA PRO A 190 -16.36 16.85 4.04
C PRO A 190 -15.09 17.52 4.59
N GLU A 191 -14.62 17.11 5.77
CA GLU A 191 -13.31 17.48 6.32
C GLU A 191 -12.13 16.85 5.58
N LEU A 192 -12.37 15.79 4.81
CA LEU A 192 -11.36 15.14 3.98
C LEU A 192 -11.22 15.84 2.64
N LYS A 193 -10.01 15.88 2.11
CA LYS A 193 -9.77 16.41 0.77
C LYS A 193 -10.24 15.37 -0.26
N PRO A 194 -11.16 15.71 -1.19
CA PRO A 194 -11.48 14.81 -2.30
C PRO A 194 -10.24 14.56 -3.13
N ASN A 195 -10.25 13.46 -3.87
CA ASN A 195 -9.20 13.10 -4.81
C ASN A 195 -7.78 13.07 -4.19
N SER A 196 -7.67 12.46 -3.00
CA SER A 196 -6.42 12.48 -2.26
C SER A 196 -6.06 11.13 -1.62
N ILE A 197 -4.77 10.96 -1.35
CA ILE A 197 -4.22 9.80 -0.67
C ILE A 197 -3.51 10.29 0.60
N TYR A 198 -4.05 9.91 1.75
CA TYR A 198 -3.47 10.10 3.06
C TYR A 198 -2.56 8.91 3.36
N PHE A 199 -1.26 9.18 3.50
CA PHE A 199 -0.28 8.13 3.71
C PHE A 199 0.50 8.33 5.01
N THR A 200 0.89 7.21 5.60
CA THR A 200 1.82 7.14 6.74
C THR A 200 3.04 6.31 6.37
N ASP A 201 4.09 6.47 7.16
CA ASP A 201 5.34 5.75 6.97
C ASP A 201 5.13 4.23 7.13
N ASN A 202 5.53 3.46 6.12
CA ASN A 202 5.45 2.00 6.10
C ASN A 202 6.82 1.31 6.24
N GLN A 203 7.89 2.08 6.43
CA GLN A 203 9.27 1.59 6.45
C GLN A 203 9.78 1.37 7.87
N THR A 204 8.88 1.09 8.83
CA THR A 204 9.25 0.89 10.26
C THR A 204 10.40 -0.09 10.44
N TRP A 205 10.45 -1.16 9.63
CA TRP A 205 11.50 -2.17 9.68
C TRP A 205 12.89 -1.59 9.36
N ALA A 206 12.98 -0.56 8.52
CA ALA A 206 14.23 0.04 8.07
C ALA A 206 14.95 0.80 9.19
N TYR A 207 14.21 1.46 10.11
CA TYR A 207 14.80 2.34 11.12
C TYR A 207 14.59 1.89 12.58
N ARG A 208 13.67 0.97 12.87
CA ARG A 208 13.31 0.59 14.26
C ARG A 208 14.49 0.08 15.08
N SER A 209 15.43 -0.64 14.46
CA SER A 209 16.60 -1.22 15.14
C SER A 209 17.86 -0.33 15.06
N ARG A 210 17.84 0.74 14.26
CA ARG A 210 19.02 1.56 13.96
C ARG A 210 19.23 2.65 15.00
N LYS A 211 20.08 2.39 15.99
CA LYS A 211 20.29 3.30 17.14
C LYS A 211 20.79 4.69 16.75
N ASN A 212 21.64 4.78 15.74
CA ASN A 212 22.31 6.03 15.33
C ASN A 212 21.53 6.80 14.25
N LEU A 213 20.44 6.23 13.73
CA LEU A 213 19.60 6.90 12.73
C LEU A 213 18.65 7.87 13.42
N ASN A 214 18.76 9.14 13.06
CA ASN A 214 17.96 10.23 13.67
C ASN A 214 16.62 10.45 12.96
N TYR A 215 16.40 9.85 11.79
CA TYR A 215 15.15 9.91 11.04
C TYR A 215 14.41 8.54 11.03
N GLY A 216 13.18 8.56 10.52
CA GLY A 216 12.29 7.40 10.44
C GLY A 216 10.90 7.72 10.98
N GLY A 217 9.85 7.20 10.34
CA GLY A 217 8.47 7.50 10.71
C GLY A 217 7.98 8.86 10.22
N HIS A 218 8.77 9.53 9.39
CA HIS A 218 8.61 10.91 8.94
C HIS A 218 7.92 11.02 7.57
N ASP A 219 7.88 9.94 6.78
CA ASP A 219 7.31 9.93 5.44
C ASP A 219 5.78 9.74 5.50
N LEU A 220 5.11 10.85 5.84
CA LEU A 220 3.67 10.96 6.03
C LEU A 220 3.14 12.25 5.38
N GLY A 221 1.95 12.19 4.80
CA GLY A 221 1.42 13.33 4.07
C GLY A 221 0.05 13.09 3.44
N ILE A 222 -0.40 14.10 2.71
CA ILE A 222 -1.60 14.07 1.88
C ILE A 222 -1.16 14.35 0.44
N TYR A 223 -1.25 13.33 -0.41
CA TYR A 223 -1.01 13.42 -1.85
C TYR A 223 -2.30 13.85 -2.54
N ASP A 224 -2.29 14.99 -3.22
CA ASP A 224 -3.36 15.39 -4.14
C ASP A 224 -3.16 14.65 -5.45
N TYR A 225 -4.10 13.76 -5.79
CA TYR A 225 -3.94 12.81 -6.89
C TYR A 225 -4.02 13.48 -8.27
N LYS A 226 -4.73 14.62 -8.37
CA LYS A 226 -4.87 15.35 -9.63
C LYS A 226 -3.64 16.19 -9.95
N VAL A 227 -3.16 16.94 -8.97
CA VAL A 227 -2.03 17.86 -9.18
C VAL A 227 -0.69 17.22 -8.85
N ARG A 228 -0.69 15.97 -8.35
CA ARG A 228 0.48 15.17 -8.02
C ARG A 228 1.44 15.85 -7.05
N ARG A 229 0.87 16.40 -5.96
CA ARG A 229 1.62 17.15 -4.96
C ARG A 229 1.35 16.64 -3.56
N ILE A 230 2.42 16.48 -2.79
CA ILE A 230 2.36 16.14 -1.37
C ILE A 230 2.23 17.41 -0.53
N SER A 231 1.36 17.36 0.47
CA SER A 231 1.23 18.36 1.52
C SER A 231 1.34 17.70 2.89
N SER A 232 1.76 18.46 3.91
CA SER A 232 1.83 17.96 5.29
C SER A 232 0.44 17.53 5.79
N CYS A 233 0.38 16.41 6.53
CA CYS A 233 -0.86 15.86 7.08
C CYS A 233 -1.13 16.25 8.54
N TYR A 234 -1.01 17.54 8.86
CA TYR A 234 -1.30 18.11 10.19
C TYR A 234 -0.34 17.67 11.32
N TYR A 235 0.74 16.96 10.97
CA TYR A 235 1.85 16.65 11.87
C TYR A 235 3.06 17.54 11.52
N PRO A 236 3.67 18.26 12.48
CA PRO A 236 4.84 19.08 12.21
C PRO A 236 6.03 18.16 11.95
N VAL A 237 6.39 18.00 10.67
CA VAL A 237 7.68 17.44 10.26
C VAL A 237 8.57 18.62 9.92
N ASP A 238 9.47 18.97 10.84
CA ASP A 238 10.57 19.89 10.55
C ASP A 238 11.61 19.08 9.74
N LEU A 239 11.69 19.30 8.44
CA LEU A 239 12.60 18.57 7.56
C LEU A 239 14.07 18.87 7.89
N ASP A 240 14.37 20.06 8.42
CA ASP A 240 15.71 20.45 8.86
C ASP A 240 16.07 19.84 10.23
N LYS A 241 15.07 19.28 10.93
CA LYS A 241 15.22 18.61 12.23
C LYS A 241 14.39 17.34 12.28
N LEU A 242 14.57 16.48 11.27
CA LEU A 242 13.92 15.18 11.24
C LEU A 242 14.19 14.45 12.57
N GLN A 243 13.12 14.23 13.33
CA GLN A 243 13.14 13.41 14.53
C GLN A 243 12.45 12.11 14.24
N ARG A 244 13.10 11.02 14.62
CA ARG A 244 12.53 9.68 14.50
C ARG A 244 11.24 9.55 15.32
N ILE A 245 10.17 9.11 14.67
CA ILE A 245 8.86 8.84 15.26
C ILE A 245 8.74 7.33 15.51
N LEU A 246 8.55 6.93 16.77
CA LEU A 246 8.38 5.53 17.16
C LEU A 246 7.24 5.38 18.20
N PRO A 247 6.23 4.53 17.96
CA PRO A 247 6.01 3.76 16.73
C PRO A 247 5.61 4.66 15.55
N ALA A 248 5.77 4.15 14.32
CA ALA A 248 5.26 4.84 13.13
C ALA A 248 3.75 5.09 13.26
N PRO A 249 3.24 6.24 12.80
CA PRO A 249 1.81 6.48 12.75
C PRO A 249 1.09 5.41 11.91
N ILE A 250 -0.11 5.01 12.34
CA ILE A 250 -0.98 4.10 11.59
C ILE A 250 -2.37 4.72 11.48
N TRP A 251 -3.11 4.33 10.45
CA TRP A 251 -4.51 4.70 10.35
C TRP A 251 -5.37 3.73 11.18
N HIS A 252 -6.35 4.28 11.89
CA HIS A 252 -7.34 3.48 12.60
C HIS A 252 -8.58 3.32 11.74
N THR A 253 -9.03 2.08 11.58
CA THR A 253 -10.21 1.67 10.82
C THR A 253 -11.28 1.05 11.71
#